data_AF-A0A947S7V0-F1
#
_entry.id   AF-A0A947S7V0-F1
#
_cell.length_a   1.000
_cell.length_b   1.000
_cell.length_c   1.000
_cell.angle_alpha   90.00
_cell.angle_beta   90.00
_cell.angle_gamma   90.00
#
_symmetry.space_group_name_H-M   'P 1'
#
loop_
_entity.id
_entity.type
_entity.pdbx_description
1 polymer ?
#
loop_
_entity_poly.entity_id
_entity_poly.type
_entity_poly.pdbx_seq_one_letter_code
_entity_poly.pdbx_strand_id
1 'polypeptide(L)'
;MDELDKKLESLMEKLDDRKVDSSIEKKVSRLIEESGCTFQQASAMMDFTAGNINQALEIINAHKKKNTIIVKARFKAEGIKYYGMIFMILDSNREILEKLEVAIANDKRLCQFDESASWENFERVVYGLQLKEGIVPRFTGILKHRIKEIFRSKNKKTQFFQALKEGSYDLFKEWLKEEVANVINDNNLELKADINLISTLEPESKIKSGKEEREEPRIVQKVEREKKEAYLALEVALAVSPLTGILVSELRKGDRVIVKIIDNREVGRYIATLMGGRKENQIIPLVAYVEEVIPVSNHEVKVLVNLGPGIKGEALENIEVKVILASSFEKLKDNKDYTLIIYKILSFALLIGFFIIIIYILLFSINK
;
A
#
# COMPACT_ATOMS: atom_id res chain seq x y z
N MET A 1 -28.62 -48.26 14.76
CA MET A 1 -27.36 -48.08 14.02
C MET A 1 -27.19 -46.61 13.63
N ASP A 2 -28.22 -45.97 13.06
CA ASP A 2 -28.19 -44.57 12.59
C ASP A 2 -27.72 -43.46 13.55
N GLU A 3 -27.88 -43.62 14.86
CA GLU A 3 -27.52 -42.56 15.82
C GLU A 3 -26.01 -42.61 16.18
N LEU A 4 -25.39 -43.78 16.09
CA LEU A 4 -23.96 -43.96 16.35
C LEU A 4 -23.14 -43.45 15.18
N ASP A 5 -23.61 -43.70 13.95
CA ASP A 5 -22.92 -43.29 12.72
C ASP A 5 -22.94 -41.76 12.54
N LYS A 6 -24.08 -41.10 12.83
CA LYS A 6 -24.14 -39.62 12.84
C LYS A 6 -23.23 -38.99 13.90
N LYS A 7 -23.06 -39.65 15.04
CA LYS A 7 -22.17 -39.18 16.10
C LYS A 7 -20.71 -39.38 15.74
N LEU A 8 -20.39 -40.44 14.98
CA LEU A 8 -19.07 -40.71 14.44
C LEU A 8 -18.70 -39.69 13.36
N GLU A 9 -19.60 -39.39 12.42
CA GLU A 9 -19.38 -38.35 11.38
C GLU A 9 -19.12 -36.97 12.00
N SER A 10 -19.93 -36.55 12.99
CA SER A 10 -19.72 -35.28 13.71
C SER A 10 -18.39 -35.24 14.48
N LEU A 11 -17.92 -36.38 14.99
CA LEU A 11 -16.62 -36.45 15.66
C LEU A 11 -15.45 -36.42 14.66
N MET A 12 -15.61 -37.02 13.48
CA MET A 12 -14.60 -37.00 12.42
C MET A 12 -14.47 -35.61 11.81
N GLU A 13 -15.58 -34.90 11.58
CA GLU A 13 -15.59 -33.49 11.12
C GLU A 13 -14.89 -32.55 12.13
N LYS A 14 -15.20 -32.70 13.42
CA LYS A 14 -14.53 -31.96 14.52
C LYS A 14 -13.06 -32.33 14.74
N LEU A 15 -12.61 -33.47 14.22
CA LEU A 15 -11.21 -33.90 14.27
C LEU A 15 -10.42 -33.37 13.08
N ASP A 16 -11.07 -33.16 11.94
CA ASP A 16 -10.46 -32.59 10.74
C ASP A 16 -10.25 -31.07 10.89
N ASP A 17 -11.25 -30.34 11.40
CA ASP A 17 -11.13 -28.91 11.72
C ASP A 17 -10.00 -28.63 12.73
N ARG A 18 -9.85 -29.50 13.75
CA ARG A 18 -8.77 -29.38 14.76
C ARG A 18 -7.38 -29.71 14.21
N LYS A 19 -7.28 -30.52 13.15
CA LYS A 19 -6.00 -30.79 12.47
C LYS A 19 -5.59 -29.65 11.54
N VAL A 20 -6.56 -28.99 10.91
CA VAL A 20 -6.34 -27.82 10.03
C VAL A 20 -5.84 -26.62 10.83
N ASP A 21 -6.43 -26.35 12.00
CA ASP A 21 -5.99 -25.26 12.90
C ASP A 21 -4.55 -25.45 13.39
N SER A 22 -4.19 -26.67 13.80
CA SER A 22 -2.83 -27.00 14.27
C SER A 22 -1.73 -26.80 13.21
N SER A 23 -2.07 -26.95 11.93
CA SER A 23 -1.13 -26.80 10.81
C SER A 23 -0.86 -25.33 10.47
N ILE A 24 -1.89 -24.48 10.55
CA ILE A 24 -1.80 -23.04 10.30
C ILE A 24 -1.04 -22.36 11.45
N GLU A 25 -1.36 -22.68 12.70
CA GLU A 25 -0.65 -22.14 13.87
C GLU A 25 0.85 -22.43 13.85
N LYS A 26 1.25 -23.64 13.44
CA LYS A 26 2.69 -24.00 13.29
C LYS A 26 3.39 -23.17 12.21
N LYS A 27 2.71 -22.88 11.10
CA LYS A 27 3.28 -22.06 10.03
C LYS A 27 3.35 -20.58 10.41
N VAL A 28 2.36 -20.07 11.14
CA VAL A 28 2.35 -18.70 11.69
C VAL A 28 3.47 -18.53 12.70
N SER A 29 3.64 -19.45 13.65
CA SER A 29 4.74 -19.43 14.62
C SER A 29 6.11 -19.46 13.94
N ARG A 30 6.29 -20.31 12.93
CA ARG A 30 7.52 -20.35 12.14
C ARG A 30 7.78 -19.04 11.37
N LEU A 31 6.74 -18.43 10.81
CA LEU A 31 6.85 -17.13 10.14
C LEU A 31 7.27 -16.04 11.12
N ILE A 32 6.73 -16.04 12.35
CA ILE A 32 7.11 -15.12 13.42
C ILE A 32 8.59 -15.31 13.81
N GLU A 33 9.03 -16.55 14.01
CA GLU A 33 10.43 -16.86 14.37
C GLU A 33 11.41 -16.43 13.27
N GLU A 34 11.11 -16.73 12.00
CA GLU A 34 12.04 -16.46 10.90
C GLU A 34 12.00 -15.00 10.41
N SER A 35 10.87 -14.30 10.57
CA SER A 35 10.69 -12.93 10.07
C SER A 35 10.61 -11.86 11.17
N GLY A 36 10.48 -12.23 12.44
CA GLY A 36 10.36 -11.31 13.58
C GLY A 36 9.10 -10.41 13.56
N CYS A 37 8.09 -10.75 12.74
CA CYS A 37 6.85 -10.01 12.68
C CYS A 37 5.90 -10.38 13.84
N THR A 38 4.95 -9.50 14.15
CA THR A 38 3.93 -9.78 15.18
C THR A 38 2.97 -10.88 14.71
N PHE A 39 2.28 -11.54 15.64
CA PHE A 39 1.30 -12.58 15.32
C PHE A 39 0.22 -12.12 14.34
N GLN A 40 -0.27 -10.89 14.50
CA GLN A 40 -1.29 -10.31 13.61
C GLN A 40 -0.76 -10.11 12.18
N GLN A 41 0.50 -9.67 12.04
CA GLN A 41 1.15 -9.51 10.74
C GLN A 41 1.47 -10.85 10.09
N ALA A 42 1.94 -11.83 10.87
CA ALA A 42 2.19 -13.18 10.42
C ALA A 42 0.91 -13.83 9.92
N SER A 43 -0.18 -13.74 10.69
CA SER A 43 -1.49 -14.27 10.32
C SER A 43 -2.02 -13.61 9.04
N ALA A 44 -2.03 -12.27 8.97
CA ALA A 44 -2.50 -11.55 7.79
C ALA A 44 -1.65 -11.85 6.54
N MET A 45 -0.33 -12.03 6.69
CA MET A 45 0.55 -12.40 5.58
C MET A 45 0.32 -13.84 5.14
N MET A 46 0.07 -14.76 6.06
CA MET A 46 -0.28 -16.14 5.74
C MET A 46 -1.61 -16.24 5.00
N ASP A 47 -2.59 -15.40 5.36
CA ASP A 47 -3.85 -15.29 4.63
C ASP A 47 -3.62 -14.70 3.24
N PHE A 48 -2.78 -13.67 3.13
CA PHE A 48 -2.42 -13.03 1.87
C PHE A 48 -1.68 -13.96 0.90
N THR A 49 -0.84 -14.86 1.40
CA THR A 49 -0.10 -15.83 0.59
C THR A 49 -0.78 -17.20 0.50
N ALA A 50 -2.06 -17.29 0.89
CA ALA A 50 -2.84 -18.53 0.87
C ALA A 50 -2.11 -19.71 1.56
N GLY A 51 -1.46 -19.45 2.68
CA GLY A 51 -0.76 -20.46 3.47
C GLY A 51 0.67 -20.77 3.03
N ASN A 52 1.22 -20.05 2.04
CA ASN A 52 2.59 -20.24 1.56
C ASN A 52 3.61 -19.42 2.37
N ILE A 53 4.30 -20.11 3.29
CA ILE A 53 5.27 -19.51 4.19
C ILE A 53 6.50 -18.93 3.47
N ASN A 54 6.99 -19.58 2.41
CA ASN A 54 8.19 -19.10 1.70
C ASN A 54 7.89 -17.80 0.95
N GLN A 55 6.70 -17.70 0.34
CA GLN A 55 6.25 -16.48 -0.30
C GLN A 55 5.97 -15.37 0.74
N ALA A 56 5.40 -15.72 1.90
CA ALA A 56 5.20 -14.78 3.00
C ALA A 56 6.54 -14.23 3.51
N LEU A 57 7.55 -15.09 3.67
CA LEU A 57 8.91 -14.71 4.02
C LEU A 57 9.57 -13.85 2.97
N GLU A 58 9.42 -14.17 1.68
CA GLU A 58 9.98 -13.37 0.59
C GLU A 58 9.38 -11.96 0.57
N ILE A 59 8.06 -11.84 0.70
CA ILE A 59 7.35 -10.56 0.75
C ILE A 59 7.76 -9.77 2.00
N ILE A 60 7.75 -10.39 3.17
CA ILE A 60 8.15 -9.74 4.42
C ILE A 60 9.60 -9.30 4.33
N ASN A 61 10.52 -10.16 3.87
CA ASN A 61 11.94 -9.82 3.77
C ASN A 61 12.25 -8.78 2.68
N ALA A 62 11.47 -8.73 1.60
CA ALA A 62 11.53 -7.66 0.61
C ALA A 62 11.10 -6.30 1.21
N HIS A 63 10.16 -6.29 2.14
CA HIS A 63 9.67 -5.09 2.83
C HIS A 63 10.49 -4.72 4.09
N LYS A 64 11.11 -5.70 4.74
CA LYS A 64 12.00 -5.56 5.90
C LYS A 64 13.33 -4.89 5.53
N LYS A 65 13.64 -4.80 4.23
CA LYS A 65 14.81 -4.10 3.67
C LYS A 65 14.52 -2.64 3.28
N LYS A 66 13.57 -1.94 3.89
CA LYS A 66 13.41 -0.48 3.71
C LYS A 66 13.79 0.24 5.00
N ASN A 67 15.07 0.60 5.16
CA ASN A 67 15.50 1.58 6.15
C ASN A 67 15.18 2.96 5.60
N THR A 68 13.93 3.40 5.75
CA THR A 68 13.48 4.70 5.27
C THR A 68 13.85 5.76 6.29
N ILE A 69 14.58 6.78 5.85
CA ILE A 69 14.93 7.93 6.66
C ILE A 69 14.09 9.11 6.18
N ILE A 70 13.35 9.70 7.12
CA ILE A 70 12.58 10.91 6.89
C ILE A 70 13.33 12.07 7.50
N VAL A 71 13.50 13.13 6.72
CA VAL A 71 14.09 14.39 7.17
C VAL A 71 13.05 15.48 7.07
N LYS A 72 12.79 16.15 8.20
CA LYS A 72 12.01 17.38 8.30
C LYS A 72 12.95 18.48 8.76
N ALA A 73 13.28 19.43 7.90
CA ALA A 73 14.14 20.54 8.26
C ALA A 73 13.46 21.88 8.03
N ARG A 74 13.76 22.83 8.91
CA ARG A 74 13.38 24.23 8.79
C ARG A 74 14.61 25.09 8.94
N PHE A 75 14.62 26.23 8.26
CA PHE A 75 15.67 27.21 8.45
C PHE A 75 15.12 28.63 8.48
N LYS A 76 15.89 29.51 9.13
CA LYS A 76 15.61 30.94 9.24
C LYS A 76 16.90 31.71 9.00
N ALA A 77 16.86 32.62 8.04
CA ALA A 77 17.89 33.61 7.76
C ALA A 77 17.31 34.98 8.12
N GLU A 78 17.37 35.35 9.39
CA GLU A 78 16.68 36.56 9.90
C GLU A 78 17.28 37.84 9.29
N GLY A 79 18.59 37.84 8.97
CA GLY A 79 19.30 38.99 8.40
C GLY A 79 18.78 39.43 7.03
N ILE A 80 18.30 38.49 6.23
CA ILE A 80 17.77 38.74 4.87
C ILE A 80 16.30 38.29 4.72
N LYS A 81 15.65 37.98 5.84
CA LYS A 81 14.22 37.63 5.95
C LYS A 81 13.79 36.47 5.06
N TYR A 82 14.63 35.45 4.92
CA TYR A 82 14.23 34.19 4.28
C TYR A 82 13.97 33.10 5.30
N TYR A 83 12.90 32.36 5.05
CA TYR A 83 12.45 31.25 5.88
C TYR A 83 12.19 30.08 4.95
N GLY A 84 12.48 28.87 5.40
CA GLY A 84 12.19 27.73 4.55
C GLY A 84 12.03 26.43 5.27
N MET A 85 11.48 25.48 4.52
CA MET A 85 11.19 24.12 4.94
C MET A 85 11.71 23.16 3.88
N ILE A 86 12.28 22.05 4.32
CA ILE A 86 12.85 21.00 3.50
C ILE A 86 12.30 19.67 4.03
N PHE A 87 11.73 18.88 3.13
CA PHE A 87 11.25 17.54 3.41
C PHE A 87 11.96 16.55 2.49
N MET A 88 12.52 15.48 3.06
CA MET A 88 13.17 14.42 2.29
C MET A 88 12.74 13.04 2.76
N ILE A 89 12.59 12.12 1.80
CA ILE A 89 12.47 10.68 2.04
C ILE A 89 13.68 10.03 1.38
N LEU A 90 14.47 9.32 2.18
CA LEU A 90 15.69 8.64 1.76
C LEU A 90 15.52 7.13 2.00
N ASP A 91 15.94 6.31 1.05
CA ASP A 91 16.11 4.88 1.27
C ASP A 91 17.58 4.59 1.54
N SER A 92 17.89 4.25 2.80
CA SER A 92 19.26 3.99 3.24
C SER A 92 19.87 2.73 2.63
N ASN A 93 19.05 1.77 2.24
CA ASN A 93 19.52 0.50 1.70
C ASN A 93 19.81 0.61 0.20
N ARG A 94 18.95 1.30 -0.55
CA ARG A 94 19.18 1.59 -1.98
C ARG A 94 20.09 2.79 -2.21
N GLU A 95 20.38 3.56 -1.17
CA GLU A 95 21.12 4.82 -1.23
C GLU A 95 20.49 5.77 -2.27
N ILE A 96 19.18 6.00 -2.17
CA ILE A 96 18.45 6.88 -3.09
C ILE A 96 17.67 7.95 -2.33
N LEU A 97 17.57 9.13 -2.94
CA LEU A 97 16.62 10.17 -2.56
C LEU A 97 15.29 9.86 -3.26
N GLU A 98 14.30 9.38 -2.53
CA GLU A 98 12.98 9.04 -3.07
C GLU A 98 12.12 10.28 -3.28
N LYS A 99 12.18 11.22 -2.33
CA LYS A 99 11.39 12.45 -2.40
C LYS A 99 12.14 13.64 -1.82
N LEU A 100 11.95 14.80 -2.45
CA LEU A 100 12.49 16.08 -2.00
C LEU A 100 11.46 17.19 -2.26
N GLU A 101 11.00 17.82 -1.19
CA GLU A 101 10.24 19.06 -1.25
C GLU A 101 10.95 20.17 -0.51
N VAL A 102 10.91 21.37 -1.09
CA VAL A 102 11.58 22.57 -0.56
C VAL A 102 10.65 23.73 -0.82
N ALA A 103 10.46 24.56 0.19
CA ALA A 103 9.78 25.84 0.06
C ALA A 103 10.60 26.91 0.78
N ILE A 104 10.87 28.02 0.09
CA ILE A 104 11.56 29.19 0.66
C ILE A 104 10.65 30.38 0.49
N ALA A 105 10.35 31.08 1.57
CA ALA A 105 9.47 32.22 1.63
C ALA A 105 10.19 33.45 2.20
N ASN A 106 9.70 34.64 1.85
CA ASN A 106 10.11 35.90 2.48
C ASN A 106 9.19 36.31 3.66
N ASP A 107 8.16 35.51 3.95
CA ASP A 107 7.25 35.70 5.08
C ASP A 107 7.40 34.57 6.09
N LYS A 108 7.83 34.91 7.30
CA LYS A 108 7.99 34.00 8.45
C LYS A 108 6.72 33.20 8.75
N ARG A 109 5.54 33.78 8.52
CA ARG A 109 4.24 33.16 8.81
C ARG A 109 3.97 31.95 7.92
N LEU A 110 4.51 31.95 6.70
CA LEU A 110 4.37 30.83 5.77
C LEU A 110 5.15 29.60 6.23
N CYS A 111 6.20 29.77 7.02
CA CYS A 111 7.05 28.68 7.51
C CYS A 111 6.88 28.40 9.01
N GLN A 112 5.70 28.71 9.58
CA GLN A 112 5.34 28.30 10.94
C GLN A 112 4.75 26.88 10.92
N PHE A 113 5.28 25.98 11.74
CA PHE A 113 4.80 24.62 11.85
C PHE A 113 5.08 24.05 13.25
N ASP A 114 4.21 23.11 13.65
CA ASP A 114 4.28 22.37 14.91
C ASP A 114 5.33 21.24 14.80
N GLU A 115 6.39 21.29 15.60
CA GLU A 115 7.45 20.29 15.59
C GLU A 115 6.94 18.87 15.94
N SER A 116 5.80 18.77 16.62
CA SER A 116 5.18 17.50 17.00
C SER A 116 4.30 16.87 15.91
N ALA A 117 4.04 17.59 14.82
CA ALA A 117 3.18 17.08 13.77
C ALA A 117 3.86 16.00 12.93
N SER A 118 3.03 15.06 12.46
CA SER A 118 3.47 13.90 11.68
C SER A 118 4.17 14.32 10.38
N TRP A 119 5.01 13.44 9.86
CA TRP A 119 5.80 13.74 8.67
C TRP A 119 4.93 13.91 7.41
N GLU A 120 3.78 13.25 7.33
CA GLU A 120 2.81 13.38 6.24
C GLU A 120 2.18 14.78 6.25
N ASN A 121 1.89 15.31 7.44
CA ASN A 121 1.39 16.68 7.56
C ASN A 121 2.48 17.68 7.18
N PHE A 122 3.73 17.44 7.59
CA PHE A 122 4.87 18.28 7.21
C PHE A 122 5.04 18.31 5.69
N GLU A 123 5.03 17.15 5.04
CA GLU A 123 5.11 17.00 3.59
C GLU A 123 4.02 17.80 2.87
N ARG A 124 2.75 17.62 3.27
CA ARG A 124 1.61 18.33 2.67
C ARG A 124 1.75 19.85 2.82
N VAL A 125 2.25 20.33 3.96
CA VAL A 125 2.51 21.75 4.18
C VAL A 125 3.60 22.25 3.23
N VAL A 126 4.75 21.59 3.15
CA VAL A 126 5.85 22.02 2.26
C VAL A 126 5.41 22.03 0.80
N TYR A 127 4.65 21.02 0.36
CA TYR A 127 4.08 20.96 -0.98
C TYR A 127 3.09 22.09 -1.23
N GLY A 128 2.13 22.29 -0.31
CA GLY A 128 1.12 23.34 -0.44
C GLY A 128 1.72 24.75 -0.42
N LEU A 129 2.82 24.96 0.30
CA LEU A 129 3.54 26.23 0.31
C LEU A 129 4.06 26.60 -1.07
N GLN A 130 4.58 25.65 -1.86
CA GLN A 130 5.12 25.91 -3.20
C GLN A 130 4.09 26.52 -4.17
N LEU A 131 2.80 26.40 -3.86
CA LEU A 131 1.70 26.91 -4.67
C LEU A 131 1.20 28.30 -4.20
N LYS A 132 1.74 28.84 -3.10
CA LYS A 132 1.31 30.12 -2.52
C LYS A 132 2.15 31.29 -3.02
N GLU A 133 1.52 32.47 -3.04
CA GLU A 133 2.23 33.74 -3.17
C GLU A 133 3.16 33.97 -1.95
N GLY A 134 4.32 34.57 -2.19
CA GLY A 134 5.36 34.79 -1.16
C GLY A 134 6.46 33.72 -1.12
N ILE A 135 6.32 32.64 -1.90
CA ILE A 135 7.46 31.75 -2.20
C ILE A 135 8.45 32.45 -3.12
N VAL A 136 9.72 32.15 -2.92
CA VAL A 136 10.87 32.63 -3.69
C VAL A 136 11.31 31.49 -4.61
N PRO A 137 10.82 31.43 -5.88
CA PRO A 137 11.02 30.27 -6.74
C PRO A 137 12.48 30.08 -7.12
N ARG A 138 13.24 31.17 -7.25
CA ARG A 138 14.67 31.16 -7.57
C ARG A 138 15.47 30.34 -6.54
N PHE A 139 15.43 30.71 -5.27
CA PHE A 139 16.19 30.00 -4.23
C PHE A 139 15.65 28.59 -4.00
N THR A 140 14.32 28.43 -4.05
CA THR A 140 13.68 27.12 -3.93
C THR A 140 14.19 26.17 -5.01
N GLY A 141 14.20 26.60 -6.27
CA GLY A 141 14.67 25.80 -7.40
C GLY A 141 16.16 25.49 -7.33
N ILE A 142 17.01 26.47 -6.98
CA ILE A 142 18.46 26.27 -6.84
C ILE A 142 18.76 25.26 -5.74
N LEU A 143 18.12 25.38 -4.56
CA LEU A 143 18.34 24.45 -3.46
C LEU A 143 17.86 23.03 -3.82
N LYS A 144 16.67 22.89 -4.44
CA LYS A 144 16.20 21.59 -4.95
C LYS A 144 17.20 20.96 -5.92
N HIS A 145 17.74 21.75 -6.84
CA HIS A 145 18.69 21.28 -7.84
C HIS A 145 20.01 20.81 -7.18
N ARG A 146 20.60 21.62 -6.30
CA ARG A 146 21.85 21.28 -5.61
C ARG A 146 21.75 20.00 -4.79
N ILE A 147 20.67 19.85 -4.01
CA ILE A 147 20.43 18.63 -3.24
C ILE A 147 20.34 17.43 -4.20
N LYS A 148 19.55 17.51 -5.27
CA LYS A 148 19.45 16.42 -6.26
C LYS A 148 20.79 16.06 -6.91
N GLU A 149 21.63 17.04 -7.25
CA GLU A 149 22.96 16.80 -7.83
C GLU A 149 23.88 16.03 -6.87
N ILE A 150 23.80 16.32 -5.58
CA ILE A 150 24.59 15.62 -4.56
C ILE A 150 24.21 14.14 -4.49
N PHE A 151 22.90 13.84 -4.54
CA PHE A 151 22.41 12.46 -4.59
C PHE A 151 22.62 11.75 -5.93
N ARG A 152 22.95 12.48 -7.01
CA ARG A 152 23.41 11.92 -8.30
C ARG A 152 24.90 11.57 -8.29
N SER A 153 25.72 12.28 -7.50
CA SER A 153 27.16 12.05 -7.40
C SER A 153 27.47 10.81 -6.55
N LYS A 154 28.03 9.76 -7.16
CA LYS A 154 28.33 8.48 -6.50
C LYS A 154 29.14 8.64 -5.21
N ASN A 155 30.22 9.44 -5.25
CA ASN A 155 31.13 9.60 -4.10
C ASN A 155 30.46 10.35 -2.94
N LYS A 156 29.77 11.46 -3.22
CA LYS A 156 29.09 12.25 -2.19
C LYS A 156 27.94 11.44 -1.59
N LYS A 157 27.12 10.81 -2.44
CA LYS A 157 26.00 9.97 -2.03
C LYS A 157 26.41 8.89 -1.03
N THR A 158 27.47 8.13 -1.32
CA THR A 158 27.92 7.05 -0.43
C THR A 158 28.40 7.58 0.92
N GLN A 159 29.15 8.69 0.95
CA GLN A 159 29.54 9.34 2.21
C GLN A 159 28.32 9.78 3.03
N PHE A 160 27.28 10.33 2.38
CA PHE A 160 26.04 10.74 3.05
C PHE A 160 25.28 9.57 3.66
N PHE A 161 25.08 8.50 2.90
CA PHE A 161 24.37 7.33 3.41
C PHE A 161 25.17 6.59 4.49
N GLN A 162 26.50 6.62 4.42
CA GLN A 162 27.35 6.09 5.48
C GLN A 162 27.18 6.88 6.79
N ALA A 163 27.26 8.21 6.74
CA ALA A 163 27.06 9.05 7.93
C ALA A 163 25.67 8.86 8.56
N LEU A 164 24.63 8.70 7.73
CA LEU A 164 23.27 8.42 8.19
C LEU A 164 23.14 7.02 8.82
N LYS A 165 23.83 6.00 8.28
CA LYS A 165 23.85 4.62 8.84
C LYS A 165 24.61 4.55 10.16
N GLU A 166 25.64 5.36 10.34
CA GLU A 166 26.46 5.43 11.55
C GLU A 166 25.81 6.28 12.66
N GLY A 167 24.60 6.82 12.44
CA GLY A 167 23.89 7.65 13.42
C GLY A 167 24.47 9.05 13.57
N SER A 168 25.37 9.46 12.67
CA SER A 168 26.03 10.78 12.65
C SER A 168 25.12 11.85 12.05
N TYR A 169 23.91 11.99 12.61
CA TYR A 169 22.88 12.92 12.13
C TYR A 169 23.34 14.39 12.14
N ASP A 170 24.24 14.76 13.03
CA ASP A 170 24.73 16.13 13.13
C ASP A 170 25.59 16.54 11.93
N LEU A 171 26.37 15.62 11.36
CA LEU A 171 27.10 15.87 10.10
C LEU A 171 26.13 16.16 8.95
N PHE A 172 25.01 15.43 8.91
CA PHE A 172 23.96 15.66 7.92
C PHE A 172 23.30 17.03 8.10
N LYS A 173 23.04 17.44 9.35
CA LYS A 173 22.45 18.75 9.65
C LYS A 173 23.39 19.90 9.27
N GLU A 174 24.67 19.78 9.59
CA GLU A 174 25.68 20.79 9.23
C GLU A 174 25.85 20.90 7.72
N TRP A 175 25.90 19.77 7.00
CA TRP A 175 25.91 19.81 5.55
C TRP A 175 24.65 20.48 4.97
N LEU A 176 23.46 20.11 5.46
CA LEU A 176 22.23 20.70 4.97
C LEU A 176 22.21 22.21 5.22
N LYS A 177 22.72 22.64 6.38
CA LYS A 177 22.89 24.05 6.74
C LYS A 177 23.83 24.76 5.77
N GLU A 178 24.97 24.16 5.44
CA GLU A 178 25.94 24.70 4.48
C GLU A 178 25.32 24.86 3.08
N GLU A 179 24.58 23.87 2.59
CA GLU A 179 23.91 23.96 1.29
C GLU A 179 22.88 25.07 1.25
N VAL A 180 22.09 25.22 2.33
CA VAL A 180 21.11 26.31 2.41
C VAL A 180 21.81 27.67 2.49
N ALA A 181 22.84 27.80 3.34
CA ALA A 181 23.62 29.02 3.47
C ALA A 181 24.25 29.45 2.14
N ASN A 182 24.79 28.50 1.37
CA ASN A 182 25.36 28.74 0.04
C ASN A 182 24.32 29.22 -0.99
N VAL A 183 23.09 28.72 -0.94
CA VAL A 183 22.03 29.14 -1.87
C VAL A 183 21.50 30.52 -1.54
N ILE A 184 21.34 30.79 -0.25
CA ILE A 184 20.73 32.00 0.28
C ILE A 184 21.78 33.12 0.46
N ASN A 185 23.06 32.77 0.44
CA ASN A 185 24.21 33.65 0.68
C ASN A 185 24.16 34.33 2.06
N ASP A 186 23.80 33.55 3.10
CA ASP A 186 23.77 33.99 4.49
C ASP A 186 24.36 32.90 5.40
N ASN A 187 25.47 33.23 6.06
CA ASN A 187 26.16 32.34 6.99
C ASN A 187 25.55 32.35 8.39
N ASN A 188 24.69 33.33 8.71
CA ASN A 188 23.99 33.45 9.99
C ASN A 188 22.60 32.79 9.94
N LEU A 189 22.57 31.57 9.41
CA LEU A 189 21.36 30.78 9.23
C LEU A 189 21.14 29.84 10.41
N GLU A 190 19.96 29.91 11.02
CA GLU A 190 19.51 28.92 11.98
C GLU A 190 18.81 27.77 11.25
N LEU A 191 19.34 26.56 11.34
CA LEU A 191 18.69 25.35 10.82
C LEU A 191 18.29 24.43 11.98
N LYS A 192 17.04 23.99 11.99
CA LYS A 192 16.56 22.92 12.86
C LYS A 192 16.05 21.78 12.01
N ALA A 193 16.55 20.58 12.25
CA ALA A 193 16.15 19.39 11.52
C ALA A 193 15.85 18.24 12.48
N ASP A 194 14.71 17.60 12.22
CA ASP A 194 14.25 16.37 12.83
C ASP A 194 14.44 15.24 11.82
N ILE A 195 15.10 14.16 12.24
CA ILE A 195 15.47 13.03 11.39
C ILE A 195 14.92 11.77 12.03
N ASN A 196 13.94 11.16 11.37
CA ASN A 196 13.24 9.99 11.87
C ASN A 196 13.67 8.79 11.04
N LEU A 197 14.28 7.80 11.68
CA LEU A 197 14.51 6.50 11.07
C LEU A 197 13.24 5.66 11.23
N ILE A 198 12.54 5.42 10.12
CA ILE A 198 11.42 4.49 10.11
C ILE A 198 11.98 3.14 9.67
N SER A 199 12.23 2.28 10.66
CA SER A 199 12.40 0.86 10.44
C SER A 199 11.03 0.21 10.53
N THR A 200 10.66 -0.60 9.53
CA THR A 200 9.33 -1.24 9.40
C THR A 200 8.99 -2.24 10.52
N LEU A 201 9.72 -2.25 11.64
CA LEU A 201 9.53 -3.13 12.78
C LEU A 201 8.99 -2.44 14.04
N GLU A 202 8.71 -1.14 14.02
CA GLU A 202 8.01 -0.50 15.14
C GLU A 202 6.65 0.04 14.71
N PRO A 203 5.53 -0.57 15.15
CA PRO A 203 4.25 0.12 15.13
C PRO A 203 4.34 1.33 16.09
N GLU A 204 3.90 2.50 15.63
CA GLU A 204 3.88 3.80 16.32
C GLU A 204 3.05 3.83 17.62
N SER A 205 3.40 2.99 18.60
CA SER A 205 2.66 2.79 19.85
C SER A 205 3.53 2.97 21.10
N LYS A 206 4.69 3.62 20.99
CA LYS A 206 5.52 4.01 22.14
C LYS A 206 6.12 5.39 22.03
N ILE A 207 5.30 6.41 21.80
CA ILE A 207 5.64 7.78 22.22
C ILE A 207 4.47 8.30 23.05
N LYS A 208 4.54 8.02 24.35
CA LYS A 208 4.10 8.88 25.47
C LYS A 208 4.26 8.13 26.80
N SER A 209 5.38 8.40 27.46
CA SER A 209 5.48 8.35 28.93
C SER A 209 6.32 9.53 29.38
N GLY A 210 5.79 10.74 29.18
CA GLY A 210 6.12 11.89 30.00
C GLY A 210 4.95 12.08 30.95
N LYS A 211 5.13 11.69 32.21
CA LYS A 211 4.23 12.06 33.31
C LYS A 211 4.29 13.57 33.45
N GLU A 212 3.13 14.22 33.50
CA GLU A 212 2.91 15.34 34.41
C GLU A 212 1.40 15.50 34.66
N GLU A 213 1.10 15.73 35.93
CA GLU A 213 -0.20 15.66 36.57
C GLU A 213 -1.09 16.88 36.27
N ARG A 214 -2.40 16.59 36.20
CA ARG A 214 -3.55 17.36 36.72
C ARG A 214 -3.69 18.83 36.33
N GLU A 215 -4.79 19.13 35.63
CA GLU A 215 -6.00 19.71 36.24
C GLU A 215 -7.16 19.76 35.21
N GLU A 216 -8.32 19.25 35.60
CA GLU A 216 -9.63 19.45 34.96
C GLU A 216 -10.45 20.43 35.84
N PRO A 217 -11.63 20.94 35.43
CA PRO A 217 -12.26 20.93 34.10
C PRO A 217 -12.86 22.30 33.69
N ARG A 218 -13.06 22.55 32.38
CA ARG A 218 -14.18 23.40 31.92
C ARG A 218 -14.88 22.78 30.72
N ILE A 219 -16.17 22.54 30.96
CA ILE A 219 -17.19 21.99 30.08
C ILE A 219 -17.35 22.87 28.84
N VAL A 220 -17.08 22.34 27.63
CA VAL A 220 -17.70 22.81 26.38
C VAL A 220 -17.98 21.62 25.47
N GLN A 221 -19.28 21.37 25.31
CA GLN A 221 -20.02 20.69 24.22
C GLN A 221 -19.29 19.67 23.34
N LYS A 222 -19.74 18.43 23.52
CA LYS A 222 -19.55 17.24 22.70
C LYS A 222 -20.03 17.48 21.26
N VAL A 223 -19.10 17.84 20.37
CA VAL A 223 -19.21 17.50 18.94
C VAL A 223 -18.31 16.31 18.72
N GLU A 224 -18.93 15.14 18.62
CA GLU A 224 -18.30 13.84 18.36
C GLU A 224 -17.75 13.87 16.92
N ARG A 225 -16.56 14.46 16.75
CA ARG A 225 -15.75 14.25 15.55
C ARG A 225 -15.01 12.93 15.76
N GLU A 226 -15.58 11.85 15.26
CA GLU A 226 -14.87 10.61 15.04
C GLU A 226 -13.53 10.94 14.35
N LYS A 227 -12.43 10.50 14.96
CA LYS A 227 -11.10 10.53 14.34
C LYS A 227 -11.16 9.64 13.09
N LYS A 228 -11.52 10.21 11.94
CA LYS A 228 -11.31 9.55 10.66
C LYS A 228 -9.80 9.40 10.49
N GLU A 229 -9.32 8.17 10.64
CA GLU A 229 -7.97 7.79 10.26
C GLU A 229 -7.72 8.28 8.83
N ALA A 230 -6.65 9.05 8.62
CA ALA A 230 -6.35 9.58 7.30
C ALA A 230 -5.91 8.43 6.39
N TYR A 231 -6.67 8.17 5.32
CA TYR A 231 -6.35 7.16 4.32
C TYR A 231 -6.22 7.77 2.93
N LEU A 232 -5.40 7.14 2.08
CA LEU A 232 -5.32 7.43 0.65
C LEU A 232 -6.49 6.73 -0.05
N ALA A 233 -7.43 7.50 -0.56
CA ALA A 233 -8.52 6.99 -1.40
C ALA A 233 -8.06 6.90 -2.87
N LEU A 234 -8.21 5.72 -3.47
CA LEU A 234 -7.95 5.45 -4.89
C LEU A 234 -9.24 5.13 -5.62
N GLU A 235 -9.34 5.56 -6.88
CA GLU A 235 -10.45 5.16 -7.75
C GLU A 235 -10.31 3.70 -8.18
N VAL A 236 -11.35 2.90 -7.92
CA VAL A 236 -11.39 1.48 -8.29
C VAL A 236 -12.70 1.12 -9.01
N ALA A 237 -12.61 0.16 -9.91
CA ALA A 237 -13.77 -0.47 -10.55
C ALA A 237 -14.00 -1.86 -9.96
N LEU A 238 -15.26 -2.20 -9.64
CA LEU A 238 -15.62 -3.54 -9.20
C LEU A 238 -15.73 -4.48 -10.41
N ALA A 239 -15.31 -5.73 -10.26
CA ALA A 239 -15.55 -6.73 -11.30
C ALA A 239 -17.00 -7.20 -11.22
N VAL A 240 -17.72 -7.07 -12.33
CA VAL A 240 -19.16 -7.35 -12.42
C VAL A 240 -19.45 -8.70 -13.08
N SER A 241 -20.51 -9.38 -12.63
CA SER A 241 -21.04 -10.61 -13.24
C SER A 241 -22.56 -10.69 -13.06
N PRO A 242 -23.34 -10.53 -14.15
CA PRO A 242 -24.81 -10.64 -14.08
C PRO A 242 -25.32 -12.02 -13.64
N LEU A 243 -24.54 -13.07 -13.91
CA LEU A 243 -24.94 -14.47 -13.71
C LEU A 243 -24.55 -15.00 -12.34
N THR A 244 -23.36 -14.65 -11.85
CA THR A 244 -22.75 -15.24 -10.63
C THR A 244 -22.42 -14.22 -9.55
N GLY A 245 -22.62 -12.93 -9.83
CA GLY A 245 -22.39 -11.85 -8.87
C GLY A 245 -23.56 -11.66 -7.90
N ILE A 246 -23.27 -11.00 -6.79
CA ILE A 246 -24.28 -10.53 -5.82
C ILE A 246 -24.56 -9.05 -6.06
N LEU A 247 -25.76 -8.59 -5.72
CA LEU A 247 -26.09 -7.17 -5.89
C LEU A 247 -25.16 -6.30 -5.03
N VAL A 248 -24.72 -5.16 -5.57
CA VAL A 248 -23.84 -4.25 -4.86
C VAL A 248 -24.49 -3.70 -3.58
N SER A 249 -25.83 -3.60 -3.55
CA SER A 249 -26.62 -3.28 -2.36
C SER A 249 -26.58 -4.33 -1.26
N GLU A 250 -26.28 -5.58 -1.61
CA GLU A 250 -26.24 -6.70 -0.69
C GLU A 250 -24.83 -6.92 -0.12
N LEU A 251 -23.82 -6.18 -0.60
CA LEU A 251 -22.46 -6.24 -0.08
C LEU A 251 -22.42 -5.85 1.39
N ARG A 252 -21.66 -6.63 2.17
CA ARG A 252 -21.46 -6.43 3.60
C ARG A 252 -20.00 -6.15 3.89
N LYS A 253 -19.76 -5.44 5.00
CA LYS A 253 -18.41 -5.26 5.54
C LYS A 253 -17.74 -6.63 5.75
N GLY A 254 -16.52 -6.76 5.24
CA GLY A 254 -15.73 -8.00 5.26
C GLY A 254 -15.85 -8.85 3.99
N ASP A 255 -16.80 -8.57 3.09
CA ASP A 255 -16.91 -9.32 1.84
C ASP A 255 -15.66 -9.14 0.98
N ARG A 256 -15.18 -10.24 0.38
CA ARG A 256 -14.04 -10.22 -0.53
C ARG A 256 -14.54 -9.99 -1.95
N VAL A 257 -14.20 -8.86 -2.56
CA VAL A 257 -14.59 -8.50 -3.92
C VAL A 257 -13.37 -8.40 -4.83
N ILE A 258 -13.58 -8.61 -6.13
CA ILE A 258 -12.53 -8.38 -7.13
C ILE A 258 -12.62 -6.94 -7.62
N VAL A 259 -11.51 -6.21 -7.57
CA VAL A 259 -11.42 -4.80 -7.94
C VAL A 259 -10.28 -4.56 -8.93
N LYS A 260 -10.37 -3.47 -9.69
CA LYS A 260 -9.32 -2.96 -10.57
C LYS A 260 -9.02 -1.53 -10.18
N ILE A 261 -7.75 -1.21 -9.92
CA ILE A 261 -7.35 0.18 -9.66
C ILE A 261 -7.30 0.91 -11.01
N ILE A 262 -8.27 1.80 -11.23
CA ILE A 262 -8.44 2.56 -12.48
C ILE A 262 -7.98 4.03 -12.34
N ASP A 263 -7.50 4.39 -11.16
CA ASP A 263 -7.01 5.72 -10.83
C ASP A 263 -5.87 6.17 -11.74
N ASN A 264 -6.14 7.21 -12.53
CA ASN A 264 -5.19 7.74 -13.52
C ASN A 264 -4.14 8.70 -12.91
N ARG A 265 -4.31 9.11 -11.64
CA ARG A 265 -3.32 9.93 -10.95
C ARG A 265 -2.01 9.16 -10.85
N GLU A 266 -0.89 9.87 -10.81
CA GLU A 266 0.44 9.23 -10.71
C GLU A 266 0.55 8.35 -9.47
N VAL A 267 -0.01 8.81 -8.34
CA VAL A 267 -0.10 8.01 -7.11
C VAL A 267 -0.94 6.76 -7.29
N GLY A 268 -2.07 6.84 -8.01
CA GLY A 268 -2.92 5.68 -8.30
C GLY A 268 -2.22 4.65 -9.16
N ARG A 269 -1.55 5.09 -10.24
CA ARG A 269 -0.74 4.22 -11.11
C ARG A 269 0.45 3.60 -10.39
N TYR A 270 1.08 4.35 -9.50
CA TYR A 270 2.19 3.88 -8.67
C TYR A 270 1.73 2.79 -7.70
N ILE A 271 0.68 3.05 -6.92
CA ILE A 271 0.12 2.07 -5.98
C ILE A 271 -0.40 0.83 -6.72
N ALA A 272 -1.09 1.00 -7.85
CA ALA A 272 -1.54 -0.13 -8.67
C ALA A 272 -0.38 -1.04 -9.10
N THR A 273 0.74 -0.44 -9.54
CA THR A 273 1.95 -1.20 -9.89
C THR A 273 2.53 -1.93 -8.68
N LEU A 274 2.63 -1.27 -7.52
CA LEU A 274 3.16 -1.87 -6.29
C LEU A 274 2.31 -3.04 -5.79
N MET A 275 0.99 -2.94 -5.90
CA MET A 275 0.05 -3.98 -5.49
C MET A 275 -0.06 -5.14 -6.48
N GLY A 276 0.68 -5.10 -7.59
CA GLY A 276 0.53 -6.06 -8.69
C GLY A 276 -0.77 -5.90 -9.49
N GLY A 277 -1.53 -4.84 -9.23
CA GLY A 277 -2.74 -4.46 -9.97
C GLY A 277 -2.46 -3.76 -11.30
N ARG A 278 -1.19 -3.56 -11.64
CA ARG A 278 -0.76 -3.07 -12.96
C ARG A 278 0.57 -3.70 -13.35
N LYS A 279 0.66 -4.20 -14.58
CA LYS A 279 1.91 -4.65 -15.20
C LYS A 279 2.04 -4.02 -16.57
N GLU A 280 3.10 -3.25 -16.77
CA GLU A 280 3.30 -2.43 -17.97
C GLU A 280 2.08 -1.52 -18.21
N ASN A 281 1.29 -1.80 -19.24
CA ASN A 281 0.08 -1.04 -19.56
C ASN A 281 -1.23 -1.83 -19.33
N GLN A 282 -1.16 -2.99 -18.67
CA GLN A 282 -2.33 -3.81 -18.35
C GLN A 282 -2.74 -3.63 -16.89
N ILE A 283 -4.05 -3.44 -16.67
CA ILE A 283 -4.65 -3.41 -15.34
C ILE A 283 -5.02 -4.83 -14.93
N ILE A 284 -4.51 -5.27 -13.79
CA ILE A 284 -4.66 -6.61 -13.24
C ILE A 284 -5.67 -6.54 -12.07
N PRO A 285 -6.67 -7.45 -12.02
CA PRO A 285 -7.61 -7.49 -10.91
C PRO A 285 -6.96 -7.90 -9.58
N LEU A 286 -7.44 -7.32 -8.48
CA LEU A 286 -7.00 -7.55 -7.11
C LEU A 286 -8.18 -7.96 -6.24
N VAL A 287 -7.92 -8.72 -5.17
CA VAL A 287 -8.91 -8.99 -4.13
C VAL A 287 -8.86 -7.85 -3.11
N ALA A 288 -10.02 -7.31 -2.74
CA ALA A 288 -10.16 -6.29 -1.71
C ALA A 288 -11.31 -6.63 -0.76
N TYR A 289 -11.24 -6.14 0.47
CA TYR A 289 -12.30 -6.34 1.46
C TYR A 289 -13.24 -5.14 1.44
N VAL A 290 -14.55 -5.37 1.42
CA VAL A 290 -15.53 -4.29 1.60
C VAL A 290 -15.39 -3.74 3.01
N GLU A 291 -15.12 -2.45 3.12
CA GLU A 291 -15.08 -1.75 4.39
C GLU A 291 -16.48 -1.21 4.74
N GLU A 292 -17.13 -0.60 3.75
CA GLU A 292 -18.40 0.10 3.91
C GLU A 292 -19.12 0.23 2.56
N VAL A 293 -20.45 0.24 2.58
CA VAL A 293 -21.30 0.54 1.43
C VAL A 293 -22.17 1.73 1.81
N ILE A 294 -21.97 2.85 1.13
CA ILE A 294 -22.58 4.15 1.48
C ILE A 294 -23.58 4.51 0.37
N PRO A 295 -24.89 4.63 0.68
CA PRO A 295 -25.86 5.13 -0.28
C PRO A 295 -25.53 6.57 -0.70
N VAL A 296 -25.45 6.84 -2.00
CA VAL A 296 -25.22 8.18 -2.55
C VAL A 296 -26.53 8.77 -3.08
N SER A 297 -27.35 7.94 -3.74
CA SER A 297 -28.68 8.29 -4.23
C SER A 297 -29.60 7.06 -4.20
N ASN A 298 -30.84 7.20 -4.67
CA ASN A 298 -31.78 6.06 -4.76
C ASN A 298 -31.32 4.94 -5.70
N HIS A 299 -30.37 5.21 -6.60
CA HIS A 299 -29.90 4.26 -7.61
C HIS A 299 -28.39 4.03 -7.58
N GLU A 300 -27.64 4.73 -6.72
CA GLU A 300 -26.18 4.68 -6.69
C GLU A 300 -25.66 4.46 -5.26
N VAL A 301 -24.65 3.60 -5.16
CA VAL A 301 -23.93 3.35 -3.93
C VAL A 301 -22.44 3.60 -4.15
N LYS A 302 -21.79 4.16 -3.13
CA LYS A 302 -20.34 4.21 -3.03
C LYS A 302 -19.88 3.02 -2.21
N VAL A 303 -19.08 2.15 -2.82
CA VAL A 303 -18.43 1.04 -2.14
C VAL A 303 -17.02 1.45 -1.76
N LEU A 304 -16.75 1.46 -0.46
CA LEU A 304 -15.42 1.66 0.09
C LEU A 304 -14.79 0.29 0.36
N VAL A 305 -13.64 0.02 -0.25
CA VAL A 305 -12.88 -1.22 -0.07
C VAL A 305 -11.53 -0.95 0.58
N ASN A 306 -11.04 -1.91 1.34
CA ASN A 306 -9.71 -1.91 1.91
C ASN A 306 -8.73 -2.59 0.94
N LEU A 307 -7.79 -1.82 0.44
CA LEU A 307 -6.72 -2.29 -0.45
C LEU A 307 -5.46 -2.66 0.35
N GLY A 308 -5.28 -2.06 1.53
CA GLY A 308 -4.14 -2.28 2.40
C GLY A 308 -4.04 -1.21 3.48
N PRO A 309 -3.02 -1.28 4.36
CA PRO A 309 -2.83 -0.32 5.44
C PRO A 309 -2.81 1.13 4.91
N GLY A 310 -3.77 1.95 5.36
CA GLY A 310 -3.89 3.36 4.96
C GLY A 310 -4.33 3.59 3.51
N ILE A 311 -4.75 2.57 2.75
CA ILE A 311 -5.18 2.70 1.35
C ILE A 311 -6.59 2.12 1.20
N LYS A 312 -7.52 2.98 0.76
CA LYS A 312 -8.88 2.57 0.43
C LYS A 312 -9.13 2.71 -1.06
N GLY A 313 -9.95 1.83 -1.61
CA GLY A 313 -10.53 1.97 -2.94
C GLY A 313 -11.95 2.51 -2.83
N GLU A 314 -12.30 3.45 -3.68
CA GLU A 314 -13.67 3.97 -3.83
C GLU A 314 -14.20 3.57 -5.21
N ALA A 315 -15.34 2.89 -5.22
CA ALA A 315 -16.11 2.59 -6.43
C ALA A 315 -17.50 3.22 -6.32
N LEU A 316 -17.98 3.84 -7.40
CA LEU A 316 -19.36 4.31 -7.52
C LEU A 316 -20.09 3.39 -8.50
N GLU A 317 -21.16 2.76 -8.05
CA GLU A 317 -21.88 1.75 -8.83
C GLU A 317 -23.39 1.92 -8.70
N ASN A 318 -24.12 1.47 -9.71
CA ASN A 318 -25.57 1.41 -9.65
C ASN A 318 -26.02 0.25 -8.75
N ILE A 319 -27.07 0.48 -7.94
CA ILE A 319 -27.59 -0.47 -6.95
C ILE A 319 -27.95 -1.86 -7.53
N GLU A 320 -28.30 -1.93 -8.82
CA GLU A 320 -28.67 -3.16 -9.53
C GLU A 320 -27.46 -3.93 -10.08
N VAL A 321 -26.25 -3.36 -9.99
CA VAL A 321 -25.02 -4.01 -10.48
C VAL A 321 -24.68 -5.22 -9.62
N LYS A 322 -24.40 -6.35 -10.28
CA LYS A 322 -23.95 -7.57 -9.63
C LYS A 322 -22.43 -7.69 -9.68
N VAL A 323 -21.81 -7.80 -8.50
CA VAL A 323 -20.36 -7.84 -8.31
C VAL A 323 -19.86 -9.25 -7.95
N ILE A 324 -18.66 -9.58 -8.44
CA ILE A 324 -18.03 -10.88 -8.23
C ILE A 324 -17.39 -10.93 -6.84
N LEU A 325 -17.83 -11.88 -6.03
CA LEU A 325 -17.13 -12.28 -4.81
C LEU A 325 -15.88 -13.11 -5.14
N ALA A 326 -14.79 -12.87 -4.43
CA ALA A 326 -13.52 -13.59 -4.62
C ALA A 326 -13.67 -15.10 -4.35
N SER A 327 -14.55 -15.50 -3.44
CA SER A 327 -14.88 -16.91 -3.17
C SER A 327 -15.48 -17.61 -4.39
N SER A 328 -16.26 -16.89 -5.20
CA SER A 328 -16.81 -17.37 -6.48
C SER A 328 -15.74 -17.42 -7.58
N PHE A 329 -14.76 -16.51 -7.54
CA PHE A 329 -13.63 -16.47 -8.47
C PHE A 329 -12.59 -17.57 -8.18
N GLU A 330 -12.32 -17.89 -6.92
CA GLU A 330 -11.48 -19.01 -6.48
C GLU A 330 -12.06 -20.35 -6.94
N LYS A 331 -13.38 -20.56 -6.80
CA LYS A 331 -14.07 -21.75 -7.34
C LYS A 331 -13.97 -21.88 -8.87
N LEU A 332 -13.86 -20.78 -9.60
CA LEU A 332 -13.67 -20.79 -11.06
C LEU A 332 -12.20 -21.05 -11.45
N LYS A 333 -11.24 -20.59 -10.65
CA LYS A 333 -9.80 -20.75 -10.89
C LYS A 333 -9.27 -22.13 -10.50
N ASP A 334 -9.86 -22.75 -9.47
CA ASP A 334 -9.53 -24.12 -9.05
C ASP A 334 -10.16 -25.20 -9.94
N ASN A 335 -11.03 -24.78 -10.88
CA ASN A 335 -11.54 -25.65 -11.91
C ASN A 335 -10.47 -25.87 -13.00
N LYS A 336 -9.41 -26.61 -12.64
CA LYS A 336 -8.43 -27.19 -13.57
C LYS A 336 -9.07 -28.16 -14.59
N ASP A 337 -10.39 -28.34 -14.57
CA ASP A 337 -11.08 -29.11 -15.60
C ASP A 337 -11.27 -28.34 -16.92
N TYR A 338 -11.10 -27.01 -17.00
CA TYR A 338 -11.27 -26.32 -18.29
C TYR A 338 -10.21 -26.73 -19.33
N THR A 339 -8.95 -26.89 -18.93
CA THR A 339 -7.93 -27.45 -19.83
C THR A 339 -8.22 -28.91 -20.17
N LEU A 340 -8.68 -29.70 -19.20
CA LEU A 340 -8.99 -31.13 -19.39
C LEU A 340 -10.22 -31.35 -20.30
N ILE A 341 -11.23 -30.48 -20.21
CA ILE A 341 -12.42 -30.44 -21.06
C ILE A 341 -12.03 -29.98 -22.48
N ILE A 342 -11.20 -28.95 -22.62
CA ILE A 342 -10.70 -28.52 -23.95
C ILE A 342 -9.87 -29.62 -24.62
N TYR A 343 -8.98 -30.30 -23.88
CA TYR A 343 -8.23 -31.45 -24.41
C TYR A 343 -9.14 -32.63 -24.78
N LYS A 344 -10.21 -32.90 -24.03
CA LYS A 344 -11.23 -33.92 -24.37
C LYS A 344 -12.03 -33.55 -25.62
N ILE A 345 -12.41 -32.28 -25.78
CA ILE A 345 -13.12 -31.81 -26.97
C ILE A 345 -12.21 -31.88 -28.20
N LEU A 346 -10.94 -31.46 -28.06
CA LEU A 346 -9.96 -31.49 -29.14
C LEU A 346 -9.60 -32.92 -29.57
N SER A 347 -9.45 -33.85 -28.61
CA SER A 347 -9.20 -35.26 -28.92
C SER A 347 -10.42 -35.93 -29.58
N PHE A 348 -11.64 -35.58 -29.16
CA PHE A 348 -12.86 -36.08 -29.79
C PHE A 348 -13.04 -35.56 -31.22
N ALA A 349 -12.72 -34.29 -31.48
CA ALA A 349 -12.75 -33.73 -32.83
C ALA A 349 -11.75 -34.42 -33.78
N LEU A 350 -10.56 -34.77 -33.29
CA LEU A 350 -9.57 -35.54 -34.05
C LEU A 350 -10.07 -36.96 -34.39
N LEU A 351 -10.73 -37.63 -33.44
CA LEU A 351 -11.32 -38.96 -33.68
C LEU A 351 -12.41 -38.93 -34.75
N ILE A 352 -13.30 -37.92 -34.71
CA ILE A 352 -14.33 -37.74 -35.74
C ILE A 352 -13.69 -37.49 -37.10
N GLY A 353 -12.68 -36.61 -37.17
CA GLY A 353 -11.94 -36.34 -38.41
C GLY A 353 -11.32 -37.59 -39.01
N PHE A 354 -10.69 -38.44 -38.18
CA PHE A 354 -10.11 -39.70 -38.61
C PHE A 354 -11.17 -40.68 -39.13
N PHE A 355 -12.33 -40.74 -38.48
CA PHE A 355 -13.44 -41.59 -38.89
C PHE A 355 -14.01 -41.17 -40.26
N ILE A 356 -14.14 -39.87 -40.50
CA ILE A 356 -14.58 -39.34 -41.81
C ILE A 356 -13.58 -39.71 -42.90
N ILE A 357 -12.27 -39.62 -42.64
CA ILE A 357 -11.23 -40.01 -43.59
C ILE A 357 -11.30 -41.51 -43.93
N ILE A 358 -11.50 -42.37 -42.92
CA ILE A 358 -11.66 -43.82 -43.14
C ILE A 358 -12.90 -44.10 -44.00
N ILE A 359 -14.03 -43.46 -43.69
CA ILE A 359 -15.27 -43.61 -44.49
C ILE A 359 -15.01 -43.17 -45.93
N TYR A 360 -14.29 -42.07 -46.15
CA TYR A 360 -13.95 -41.58 -47.47
C TYR A 360 -13.07 -42.58 -48.25
N ILE A 361 -12.07 -43.17 -47.61
CA ILE A 361 -11.21 -44.20 -48.21
C ILE A 361 -12.00 -45.46 -48.56
N LEU A 362 -12.90 -45.91 -47.68
CA LEU A 362 -13.76 -47.06 -47.93
C LEU A 362 -14.71 -46.82 -49.10
N LEU A 363 -15.37 -45.65 -49.14
CA LEU A 363 -16.24 -45.28 -50.26
C LEU A 363 -15.47 -45.18 -51.58
N PHE A 364 -14.24 -44.67 -51.55
CA PHE A 364 -13.39 -44.60 -52.74
C PHE A 364 -12.90 -45.98 -53.20
N SER A 365 -12.67 -46.91 -52.27
CA SER A 365 -12.25 -48.28 -52.59
C SER A 365 -13.38 -49.18 -53.10
N ILE A 366 -14.65 -48.83 -52.87
CA ILE A 366 -15.83 -49.56 -53.37
C ILE A 366 -16.20 -49.08 -54.79
N ASN A 367 -15.83 -47.85 -55.16
CA ASN A 367 -16.10 -47.26 -56.48
C ASN A 367 -14.98 -47.50 -57.51
N LYS A 368 -14.00 -48.36 -57.19
CA LYS A 368 -13.00 -48.93 -58.11
C LYS A 368 -13.26 -50.41 -58.25
#